data_AF-A0A1Y2UZJ2-F1
#
_entry.id   AF-A0A1Y2UZJ2-F1
#
_cell.length_a   1.000
_cell.length_b   1.000
_cell.length_c   1.000
_cell.angle_alpha   90.00
_cell.angle_beta   90.00
_cell.angle_gamma   90.00
#
_symmetry.space_group_name_H-M   'P 1'
#
loop_
_entity.id
_entity.type
_entity.pdbx_description
1 polymer ?
#
loop_
_entity_poly.entity_id
_entity_poly.type
_entity_poly.pdbx_seq_one_letter_code
_entity_poly.pdbx_strand_id
1 'polypeptide(L)'
;MADSNLLPDPRLRQPVHYSRQEVVSTLTDFYEFLATLPHIDSSAIDHAPPGGWPEITKESLAMRDIHKPYEAVELIRHLPYIRGEVG
;
A
#
# COMPACT_ATOMS: atom_id res chain seq x y z
N MET A 1 -13.38 -11.31 3.04
CA MET A 1 -13.25 -12.57 3.83
C MET A 1 -12.71 -13.62 2.89
N ALA A 2 -11.39 -13.73 2.78
CA ALA A 2 -10.73 -14.75 1.97
C ALA A 2 -10.11 -15.77 2.93
N ASP A 3 -10.78 -16.92 3.06
CA ASP A 3 -10.39 -17.99 3.97
C ASP A 3 -9.18 -18.77 3.44
N SER A 4 -8.07 -18.66 4.18
CA SER A 4 -7.60 -19.73 5.08
C SER A 4 -7.21 -21.11 4.52
N ASN A 5 -7.00 -21.29 3.21
CA ASN A 5 -6.60 -22.61 2.65
C ASN A 5 -5.17 -22.69 2.07
N LEU A 6 -4.29 -21.73 2.43
CA LEU A 6 -2.87 -21.88 2.13
C LEU A 6 -2.26 -22.87 3.12
N LEU A 7 -1.65 -23.93 2.59
CA LEU A 7 -0.82 -24.83 3.39
C LEU A 7 0.20 -23.99 4.17
N PRO A 8 0.40 -24.23 5.48
CA PRO A 8 1.39 -23.51 6.25
C PRO A 8 2.76 -23.62 5.56
N ASP A 9 3.35 -22.48 5.23
CA ASP A 9 4.65 -22.44 4.54
C ASP A 9 5.69 -23.07 5.49
N PRO A 10 6.34 -24.19 5.09
CA PRO A 10 7.26 -24.91 5.96
C PRO A 10 8.53 -24.11 6.31
N ARG A 11 8.77 -22.98 5.64
CA ARG A 11 9.85 -22.04 5.97
C ARG A 11 9.50 -21.12 7.14
N LEU A 12 8.21 -20.95 7.43
CA LEU A 12 7.74 -20.07 8.49
C LEU A 12 7.60 -20.89 9.79
N ARG A 13 8.30 -20.46 10.84
CA ARG A 13 8.23 -21.12 12.16
C ARG A 13 6.85 -21.01 12.81
N GLN A 14 6.04 -20.03 12.38
CA GLN A 14 4.70 -19.77 12.88
C GLN A 14 3.80 -19.31 11.73
N PRO A 15 2.47 -19.54 11.82
CA PRO A 15 1.51 -18.99 10.87
C PRO A 15 1.64 -17.47 10.81
N VAL A 16 1.81 -16.92 9.61
CA VAL A 16 1.82 -15.46 9.40
C VAL A 16 0.42 -15.04 8.99
N HIS A 17 -0.13 -14.09 9.73
CA HIS A 17 -1.43 -13.49 9.44
C HIS A 17 -1.22 -12.15 8.75
N TYR A 18 -1.96 -11.92 7.66
CA TYR A 18 -1.94 -10.63 7.00
C TYR A 18 -2.60 -9.57 7.89
N SER A 19 -1.88 -8.49 8.18
CA SER A 19 -2.40 -7.29 8.81
C SER A 19 -2.24 -6.10 7.87
N ARG A 20 -3.37 -5.53 7.41
CA ARG A 20 -3.34 -4.34 6.53
C ARG A 20 -2.64 -3.18 7.22
N GLN A 21 -2.93 -2.95 8.50
CA GLN A 21 -2.35 -1.85 9.26
C GLN A 21 -0.83 -1.99 9.39
N GLU A 22 -0.35 -3.21 9.63
CA GLU A 22 1.09 -3.49 9.69
C GLU A 22 1.76 -3.21 8.35
N VAL A 23 1.16 -3.70 7.25
CA VAL A 23 1.70 -3.46 5.90
C VAL A 23 1.70 -1.97 5.55
N VAL A 24 0.62 -1.23 5.87
CA VAL A 24 0.56 0.23 5.65
C VAL A 24 1.63 0.94 6.48
N SER A 25 1.80 0.58 7.75
CA SER A 25 2.83 1.17 8.62
C SER A 25 4.23 0.90 8.07
N THR A 26 4.56 -0.35 7.76
CA THR A 26 5.88 -0.72 7.24
C THR A 26 6.18 -0.04 5.90
N LEU A 27 5.19 0.09 5.02
CA LEU A 27 5.37 0.83 3.78
C LEU A 27 5.52 2.32 4.06
N THR A 28 4.77 2.90 5.00
CA THR A 28 4.93 4.31 5.38
C THR A 28 6.34 4.59 5.88
N ASP A 29 6.85 3.77 6.81
CA ASP A 29 8.22 3.87 7.32
C ASP A 29 9.26 3.75 6.19
N PHE A 30 9.00 2.91 5.20
CA PHE A 30 9.87 2.78 4.02
C PHE A 30 9.88 4.05 3.17
N TYR A 31 8.73 4.69 2.92
CA TYR A 31 8.67 5.96 2.19
C TYR A 31 9.31 7.10 3.00
N GLU A 32 9.13 7.13 4.31
CA GLU A 32 9.83 8.08 5.19
C GLU A 32 11.35 7.87 5.14
N PHE A 33 11.81 6.63 5.09
CA PHE A 33 13.22 6.33 4.86
C PHE A 33 13.69 6.83 3.48
N LEU A 34 12.90 6.65 2.43
CA LEU A 34 13.23 7.19 1.10
C LEU A 34 13.38 8.71 1.12
N ALA A 35 12.58 9.42 1.92
CA ALA A 35 12.68 10.87 2.12
C ALA A 35 14.02 11.32 2.73
N THR A 36 14.78 10.40 3.34
CA THR A 36 16.12 10.68 3.88
C THR A 36 17.23 10.52 2.84
N LEU A 37 16.93 9.90 1.68
CA LEU A 37 17.90 9.65 0.64
C LEU A 37 18.08 10.88 -0.26
N PRO A 38 19.29 11.08 -0.82
CA PRO A 38 19.46 12.06 -1.88
C PRO A 38 18.53 11.72 -3.04
N HIS A 39 17.94 12.75 -3.67
CA HIS A 39 17.00 12.70 -4.80
C HIS A 39 15.51 12.54 -4.47
N ILE A 40 15.11 12.34 -3.22
CA ILE A 40 13.69 12.33 -2.82
C ILE A 40 13.49 13.36 -1.74
N ASP A 41 12.80 14.45 -2.08
CA ASP A 41 12.40 15.45 -1.11
C ASP A 41 11.22 14.92 -0.29
N SER A 42 11.22 15.11 1.03
CA SER A 42 10.09 14.73 1.88
C SER A 42 8.80 15.42 1.47
N SER A 43 8.89 16.63 0.93
CA SER A 43 7.75 17.37 0.38
C SER A 43 7.20 16.77 -0.92
N ALA A 44 7.90 15.83 -1.54
CA ALA A 44 7.41 15.10 -2.71
C ALA A 44 6.57 13.87 -2.34
N ILE A 45 6.55 13.46 -1.06
CA ILE A 45 5.76 12.33 -0.57
C ILE A 45 4.44 12.84 -0.03
N ASP A 46 3.36 12.47 -0.68
CA ASP A 46 2.01 12.76 -0.22
C ASP A 46 1.48 11.56 0.58
N HIS A 47 1.13 11.82 1.85
CA HIS A 47 0.59 10.81 2.75
C HIS A 47 -0.93 10.70 2.61
N ALA A 48 -1.43 9.47 2.67
CA ALA A 48 -2.87 9.22 2.61
C ALA A 48 -3.59 9.85 3.82
N PRO A 49 -4.78 10.44 3.64
CA PRO A 49 -5.60 10.90 4.75
C PRO A 49 -6.12 9.71 5.58
N PRO A 50 -6.70 9.93 6.78
CA PRO A 50 -7.15 8.84 7.67
C PRO A 50 -8.17 7.88 7.03
N GLY A 51 -8.94 8.34 6.04
CA GLY A 51 -9.88 7.51 5.26
C GLY A 51 -9.31 6.97 3.95
N GLY A 52 -8.01 7.16 3.69
CA GLY A 52 -7.37 6.86 2.42
C GLY A 52 -7.77 7.82 1.29
N TRP A 53 -7.08 7.72 0.16
CA TRP A 53 -7.31 8.54 -1.01
C TRP A 53 -8.73 8.34 -1.56
N PRO A 54 -9.58 9.38 -1.59
CA PRO A 54 -10.97 9.25 -2.04
C PRO A 54 -11.04 8.94 -3.55
N GLU A 55 -10.00 9.30 -4.29
CA GLU A 55 -9.91 9.09 -5.73
C GLU A 55 -9.49 7.68 -6.10
N ILE A 56 -8.96 6.90 -5.14
CA ILE A 56 -8.58 5.51 -5.33
C ILE A 56 -9.77 4.62 -4.95
N THR A 57 -10.64 4.42 -5.93
CA THR A 57 -11.74 3.45 -5.85
C THR A 57 -11.49 2.27 -6.78
N LYS A 58 -12.24 1.18 -6.58
CA LYS A 58 -12.15 0.00 -7.45
C LYS A 58 -12.43 0.36 -8.92
N GLU A 59 -13.38 1.26 -9.14
CA GLU A 59 -13.78 1.75 -10.45
C GLU A 59 -12.65 2.60 -11.07
N SER A 60 -12.07 3.52 -10.30
CA SER A 60 -10.96 4.36 -10.76
C SER A 60 -9.72 3.54 -11.17
N LEU A 61 -9.46 2.45 -10.45
CA LEU A 61 -8.36 1.54 -10.74
C LEU A 61 -8.67 0.67 -11.96
N ALA A 62 -9.90 0.20 -12.10
CA ALA A 62 -10.34 -0.54 -13.28
C ALA A 62 -10.25 0.31 -14.56
N MET A 63 -10.52 1.62 -14.49
CA MET A 63 -10.31 2.56 -15.61
C MET A 63 -8.83 2.67 -16.04
N ARG A 64 -7.89 2.28 -15.18
CA ARG A 64 -6.44 2.21 -15.45
C ARG A 64 -5.97 0.78 -15.70
N ASP A 65 -6.88 -0.13 -16.05
CA ASP A 65 -6.67 -1.57 -16.23
C ASP A 65 -6.18 -2.32 -14.98
N ILE A 66 -6.28 -1.72 -13.79
CA ILE A 66 -5.88 -2.32 -12.52
C ILE A 66 -7.09 -3.02 -11.87
N HIS A 67 -7.18 -4.32 -12.08
CA HIS A 67 -8.25 -5.16 -11.53
C HIS A 67 -7.77 -5.90 -10.28
N LYS A 68 -7.86 -5.23 -9.13
CA LYS A 68 -7.43 -5.77 -7.82
C LYS A 68 -8.63 -6.14 -6.92
N PRO A 69 -8.48 -7.13 -6.02
CA PRO A 69 -9.51 -7.45 -5.03
C PRO A 69 -9.72 -6.28 -4.08
N TYR A 70 -10.89 -6.23 -3.44
CA TYR A 70 -11.27 -5.14 -2.53
C TYR A 70 -10.22 -4.90 -1.45
N GLU A 71 -9.68 -5.97 -0.87
CA GLU A 71 -8.65 -5.89 0.17
C GLU A 71 -7.37 -5.21 -0.31
N ALA A 72 -7.00 -5.39 -1.58
CA ALA A 72 -5.85 -4.75 -2.18
C ALA A 72 -6.13 -3.30 -2.58
N VAL A 73 -7.35 -2.99 -3.07
CA VAL A 73 -7.77 -1.59 -3.32
C VAL A 73 -7.73 -0.79 -2.02
N GLU A 74 -8.26 -1.37 -0.94
CA GLU A 74 -8.22 -0.78 0.40
C GLU A 74 -6.80 -0.67 0.96
N LEU A 75 -5.87 -1.53 0.56
CA LEU A 75 -4.46 -1.34 0.91
C LEU A 75 -3.88 -0.14 0.14
N ILE A 76 -4.02 -0.15 -1.19
CA ILE A 76 -3.47 0.85 -2.12
C ILE A 76 -3.92 2.27 -1.74
N ARG A 77 -5.21 2.47 -1.42
CA ARG A 77 -5.73 3.79 -1.04
C ARG A 77 -5.12 4.38 0.24
N HIS A 78 -4.48 3.57 1.09
CA HIS A 78 -3.87 4.03 2.35
C HIS A 78 -2.34 4.15 2.23
N LEU A 79 -1.76 3.93 1.05
CA LEU A 79 -0.32 4.08 0.86
C LEU A 79 0.07 5.54 0.60
N PRO A 80 1.26 5.96 1.05
CA PRO A 80 1.88 7.18 0.58
C PRO A 80 2.33 7.04 -0.87
N TYR A 81 2.37 8.16 -1.59
CA TYR A 81 2.83 8.22 -2.98
C TYR A 81 3.83 9.35 -3.17
N ILE A 82 4.87 9.09 -3.97
CA ILE A 82 5.78 10.13 -4.43
C ILE A 82 5.14 10.81 -5.64
N ARG A 83 5.04 12.14 -5.64
CA ARG A 83 4.61 12.89 -6.82
C ARG A 83 5.56 12.62 -7.97
N GLY A 84 5.01 12.08 -9.06
CA GLY A 84 5.73 12.04 -10.32
C GLY A 84 5.90 13.47 -10.85
N GLU A 85 7.06 13.77 -11.44
CA GLU A 85 7.22 14.99 -12.20
C GLU A 85 6.25 14.95 -13.39
N VAL A 86 5.32 15.91 -13.44
CA VAL A 86 4.49 16.14 -14.64
C VAL A 86 5.38 16.91 -15.62
N GLY A 87 6.10 16.16 -16.45
CA GLY A 87 6.82 16.71 -17.60
C GLY A 87 5.87 17.20 -18.69
#